data_AF-A0A0S8GGH5-F1
#
_entry.id   AF-A0A0S8GGH5-F1
#
_cell.length_a   1.000
_cell.length_b   1.000
_cell.length_c   1.000
_cell.angle_alpha   90.00
_cell.angle_beta   90.00
_cell.angle_gamma   90.00
#
_symmetry.space_group_name_H-M   'P 1'
#
loop_
_entity.id
_entity.type
_entity.pdbx_description
1 polymer ?
#
loop_
_entity_poly.entity_id
_entity_poly.type
_entity_poly.pdbx_seq_one_letter_code
_entity_poly.pdbx_strand_id
1 'polypeptide(L)'
;MGVISKSWGSQSQIIGSGDGYVTLSGTTESYSSDVDLETNGYEGAHVTVEMDYDSSPTDEVNIKLYGSLDGSNYDDTPIWQMQGNHDVDPQQLSFVVKDLAHFRIGVVQTGSTDSHDVRAYCQPWRYNSA
;
A
#
# COMPACT_ATOMS: atom_id res chain seq x y z
N MET A 1 -10.05 -0.79 34.46
CA MET A 1 -9.19 -0.63 33.27
C MET A 1 -10.13 -0.63 32.07
N GLY A 2 -10.26 0.48 31.35
CA GLY A 2 -11.12 0.55 30.18
C GLY A 2 -10.50 -0.23 29.02
N VAL A 3 -11.33 -0.94 28.24
CA VAL A 3 -10.87 -1.61 27.02
C VAL A 3 -10.84 -0.60 25.89
N ILE A 4 -9.65 -0.28 25.37
CA ILE A 4 -9.51 0.49 24.14
C ILE A 4 -9.75 -0.48 22.97
N SER A 5 -10.80 -0.24 22.19
CA SER A 5 -11.12 -1.02 20.99
C SER A 5 -10.91 -0.17 19.73
N LYS A 6 -10.72 -0.82 18.57
CA LYS A 6 -10.60 -0.14 17.28
C LYS A 6 -11.95 -0.11 16.57
N SER A 7 -12.29 1.04 16.00
CA SER A 7 -13.31 1.15 14.96
C SER A 7 -12.63 1.18 13.61
N TRP A 8 -13.11 0.36 12.69
CA TRP A 8 -12.58 0.25 11.33
C TRP A 8 -13.45 1.05 10.36
N GLY A 9 -12.81 1.75 9.44
CA GLY A 9 -13.44 2.31 8.26
C GLY A 9 -13.76 1.24 7.22
N SER A 10 -14.35 1.67 6.11
CA SER A 10 -14.56 0.80 4.96
C SER A 10 -13.21 0.48 4.31
N GLN A 11 -13.07 -0.74 3.80
CA GLN A 11 -11.93 -1.09 2.97
C GLN A 11 -12.07 -0.41 1.60
N SER A 12 -10.96 0.08 1.05
CA SER A 12 -10.89 0.66 -0.28
C SER A 12 -9.69 0.11 -1.04
N GLN A 13 -9.86 -0.16 -2.34
CA GLN A 13 -8.75 -0.43 -3.24
C GLN A 13 -7.98 0.87 -3.51
N ILE A 14 -6.65 0.83 -3.40
CA ILE A 14 -5.76 1.99 -3.59
C ILE A 14 -4.78 1.79 -4.75
N ILE A 15 -4.54 0.55 -5.17
CA ILE A 15 -3.83 0.18 -6.41
C ILE A 15 -4.70 -0.81 -7.18
N GLY A 16 -4.83 -0.58 -8.49
CA GLY A 16 -5.75 -1.31 -9.37
C GLY A 16 -7.13 -0.64 -9.46
N SER A 17 -8.09 -1.29 -10.12
CA SER A 17 -9.45 -0.77 -10.25
C SER A 17 -10.49 -1.87 -10.38
N GLY A 18 -11.64 -1.72 -9.71
CA GLY A 18 -12.75 -2.68 -9.80
C GLY A 18 -12.37 -4.09 -9.35
N ASP A 19 -11.54 -4.20 -8.30
CA ASP A 19 -10.87 -5.43 -7.83
C ASP A 19 -9.85 -6.04 -8.82
N GLY A 20 -9.59 -5.38 -9.95
CA GLY A 20 -8.55 -5.74 -10.90
C GLY A 20 -7.16 -5.25 -10.48
N TYR A 21 -6.15 -5.76 -11.16
CA TYR A 21 -4.74 -5.43 -10.95
C TYR A 21 -4.31 -4.22 -11.79
N VAL A 22 -3.18 -3.61 -11.40
CA VAL A 22 -2.36 -2.81 -12.31
C VAL A 22 -1.16 -3.64 -12.74
N THR A 23 -0.87 -3.65 -14.04
CA THR A 23 0.33 -4.31 -14.55
C THR A 23 1.51 -3.34 -14.41
N LEU A 24 2.52 -3.76 -13.66
CA LEU A 24 3.81 -3.09 -13.62
C LEU A 24 4.65 -3.57 -14.80
N SER A 25 5.25 -2.63 -15.52
CA SER A 25 6.19 -2.92 -16.59
C SER A 25 7.36 -1.93 -16.51
N GLY A 26 8.55 -2.43 -16.21
CA GLY A 26 9.73 -1.60 -16.01
C GLY A 26 9.88 -1.04 -14.60
N THR A 27 10.87 -0.17 -14.45
CA THR A 27 11.26 0.43 -13.16
C THR A 27 10.54 1.75 -12.86
N THR A 28 9.49 2.07 -13.60
CA THR A 28 8.67 3.25 -13.29
C THR A 28 7.71 2.92 -12.16
N GLU A 29 7.78 3.70 -11.09
CA GLU A 29 6.94 3.50 -9.93
C GLU A 29 5.49 3.90 -10.23
N SER A 30 4.57 3.00 -9.90
CA SER A 30 3.13 3.26 -9.93
C SER A 30 2.66 3.64 -8.53
N TYR A 31 2.11 4.85 -8.39
CA TYR A 31 1.61 5.36 -7.12
C TYR A 31 0.13 5.04 -6.92
N SER A 32 -0.25 4.82 -5.66
CA SER A 32 -1.64 4.70 -5.25
C SER A 32 -2.35 6.05 -5.25
N SER A 33 -3.68 6.01 -5.13
CA SER A 33 -4.43 7.17 -4.66
C SER A 33 -3.97 7.59 -3.26
N ASP A 34 -4.20 8.86 -2.91
CA ASP A 34 -4.05 9.35 -1.54
C ASP A 34 -4.91 8.53 -0.56
N VAL A 35 -4.37 8.32 0.63
CA VAL A 35 -5.11 7.83 1.79
C VAL A 35 -5.10 8.91 2.86
N ASP A 36 -6.24 9.57 2.98
CA ASP A 36 -6.51 10.60 4.00
C ASP A 36 -6.91 9.94 5.33
N LEU A 37 -6.00 10.03 6.31
CA LEU A 37 -6.26 9.63 7.68
C LEU A 37 -6.74 10.79 8.54
N GLU A 38 -6.41 12.03 8.19
CA GLU A 38 -6.67 13.23 8.98
C GLU A 38 -8.17 13.62 9.00
N THR A 39 -8.82 13.74 7.83
CA THR A 39 -10.17 14.32 7.72
C THR A 39 -11.21 13.59 8.56
N ASN A 40 -11.08 12.27 8.68
CA ASN A 40 -12.00 11.42 9.43
C ASN A 40 -11.48 11.03 10.83
N GLY A 41 -10.34 11.60 11.24
CA GLY A 41 -9.68 11.31 12.52
C GLY A 41 -9.28 9.85 12.67
N TYR A 42 -8.73 9.27 11.60
CA TYR A 42 -8.13 7.95 11.63
C TYR A 42 -6.72 8.01 12.22
N GLU A 43 -6.40 7.02 13.04
CA GLU A 43 -5.09 6.89 13.68
C GLU A 43 -4.09 6.17 12.76
N GLY A 44 -4.59 5.30 11.91
CA GLY A 44 -3.76 4.48 11.04
C GLY A 44 -4.58 3.66 10.06
N ALA A 45 -3.89 2.84 9.28
CA ALA A 45 -4.49 1.93 8.31
C ALA A 45 -3.80 0.58 8.29
N HIS A 46 -4.55 -0.45 7.93
CA HIS A 46 -4.00 -1.74 7.54
C HIS A 46 -3.99 -1.81 6.02
N VAL A 47 -2.80 -2.01 5.43
CA VAL A 47 -2.60 -2.10 3.99
C VAL A 47 -2.25 -3.54 3.64
N THR A 48 -2.90 -4.06 2.62
CA THR A 48 -2.58 -5.36 2.01
C THR A 48 -2.23 -5.14 0.56
N VAL A 49 -1.08 -5.67 0.13
CA VAL A 49 -0.63 -5.66 -1.26
C VAL A 49 -0.59 -7.10 -1.74
N GLU A 50 -1.21 -7.35 -2.89
CA GLU A 50 -1.21 -8.63 -3.58
C GLU A 50 -0.44 -8.47 -4.89
N MET A 51 0.44 -9.43 -5.14
CA MET A 51 1.34 -9.48 -6.28
C MET A 51 1.13 -10.84 -6.95
N ASP A 52 0.83 -10.80 -8.24
CA ASP A 52 0.70 -11.93 -9.14
C ASP A 52 1.86 -11.81 -10.14
N TYR A 53 2.81 -12.73 -10.03
CA TYR A 53 4.05 -12.69 -10.79
C TYR A 53 3.89 -13.41 -12.13
N ASP A 54 4.64 -12.97 -13.14
CA ASP A 54 4.71 -13.68 -14.41
C ASP A 54 5.26 -15.09 -14.22
N SER A 55 4.98 -16.00 -15.17
CA SER A 55 5.35 -17.44 -15.07
C SER A 55 6.85 -17.75 -14.91
N SER A 56 7.74 -16.78 -15.12
CA SER A 56 9.20 -16.95 -15.00
C SER A 56 9.81 -15.62 -14.59
N PRO A 57 9.49 -15.12 -13.38
CA PRO A 57 9.92 -13.82 -12.93
C PRO A 57 11.41 -13.86 -12.60
N THR A 58 12.11 -12.79 -12.93
CA THR A 58 13.49 -12.50 -12.59
C THR A 58 13.60 -11.26 -11.70
N ASP A 59 12.59 -10.40 -11.80
CA ASP A 59 12.44 -9.18 -11.02
C ASP A 59 11.49 -9.39 -9.83
N GLU A 60 11.59 -8.47 -8.88
CA GLU A 60 10.78 -8.42 -7.67
C GLU A 60 9.94 -7.16 -7.65
N VAL A 61 8.88 -7.14 -6.83
CA VAL A 61 8.09 -5.93 -6.58
C VAL A 61 8.51 -5.29 -5.27
N ASN A 62 8.92 -4.02 -5.33
CA ASN A 62 9.13 -3.18 -4.16
C ASN A 62 7.89 -2.35 -3.85
N ILE A 63 7.50 -2.38 -2.58
CA ILE A 63 6.43 -1.57 -2.01
C ILE A 63 7.08 -0.50 -1.16
N LYS A 64 6.75 0.76 -1.43
CA LYS A 64 7.32 1.92 -0.75
C LYS A 64 6.21 2.79 -0.16
N LEU A 65 6.42 3.29 1.05
CA LEU A 65 5.47 4.16 1.75
C LEU A 65 5.96 5.60 1.76
N TYR A 66 5.09 6.52 1.37
CA TYR A 66 5.36 7.95 1.33
C TYR A 66 4.33 8.69 2.17
N GLY A 67 4.78 9.51 3.12
CA GLY A 67 3.91 10.37 3.91
C GLY A 67 3.63 11.68 3.20
N SER A 68 2.58 12.37 3.65
CA SER A 68 2.26 13.74 3.27
C SER A 68 1.51 14.43 4.42
N LEU A 69 1.64 15.75 4.49
CA LEU A 69 0.86 16.60 5.40
C LEU A 69 -0.43 17.15 4.75
N ASP A 70 -0.51 17.14 3.42
CA ASP A 70 -1.55 17.84 2.65
C ASP A 70 -2.22 16.95 1.56
N GLY A 71 -1.81 15.69 1.44
CA GLY A 71 -2.30 14.73 0.44
C GLY A 71 -1.86 15.04 -1.00
N SER A 72 -1.05 16.08 -1.21
CA SER A 72 -0.66 16.59 -2.54
C SER A 72 0.86 16.56 -2.75
N ASN A 73 1.63 16.92 -1.74
CA ASN A 73 3.09 16.86 -1.71
C ASN A 73 3.52 15.72 -0.81
N TYR A 74 4.15 14.71 -1.39
CA TYR A 74 4.62 13.55 -0.67
C TYR A 74 6.12 13.61 -0.49
N ASP A 75 6.64 12.85 0.47
CA ASP A 75 8.07 12.73 0.69
C ASP A 75 8.82 12.32 -0.59
N ASP A 76 9.96 12.94 -0.87
CA ASP A 76 10.84 12.54 -1.98
C ASP A 76 11.54 11.19 -1.72
N THR A 77 11.68 10.83 -0.43
CA THR A 77 12.28 9.57 0.02
C THR A 77 11.23 8.78 0.79
N PRO A 78 11.05 7.48 0.50
CA PRO A 78 10.08 6.67 1.22
C PRO A 78 10.46 6.54 2.69
N ILE A 79 9.47 6.65 3.58
CA ILE A 79 9.63 6.47 5.03
C ILE A 79 9.93 5.00 5.34
N TRP A 80 9.35 4.10 4.55
CA TRP A 80 9.47 2.65 4.72
C TRP A 80 9.38 1.93 3.38
N GLN A 81 10.03 0.78 3.28
CA GLN A 81 9.97 -0.07 2.09
C GLN A 81 10.01 -1.55 2.47
N MET A 82 9.39 -2.38 1.64
CA MET A 82 9.42 -3.84 1.71
C MET A 82 9.43 -4.42 0.30
N GLN A 83 10.13 -5.53 0.13
CA GLN A 83 10.20 -6.24 -1.13
C GLN A 83 9.34 -7.50 -1.06
N GLY A 84 8.64 -7.79 -2.15
CA GLY A 84 8.06 -9.10 -2.41
C GLY A 84 9.12 -10.18 -2.63
N ASN A 85 8.64 -11.41 -2.75
CA ASN A 85 9.46 -12.56 -3.13
C ASN A 85 8.73 -13.32 -4.24
N HIS A 86 9.29 -13.29 -5.44
CA HIS A 86 8.73 -13.90 -6.64
C HIS A 86 8.72 -15.44 -6.59
N ASP A 87 9.47 -16.05 -5.66
CA ASP A 87 9.40 -17.50 -5.42
C ASP A 87 8.06 -17.92 -4.77
N VAL A 88 7.28 -16.95 -4.28
CA VAL A 88 5.96 -17.15 -3.69
C VAL A 88 4.94 -16.48 -4.60
N ASP A 89 4.17 -17.27 -5.34
CA ASP A 89 3.20 -16.74 -6.31
C ASP A 89 1.84 -17.46 -6.23
N PRO A 90 0.71 -16.73 -6.11
CA PRO A 90 0.62 -15.29 -5.81
C PRO A 90 1.08 -14.97 -4.38
N GLN A 91 1.64 -13.77 -4.18
CA GLN A 91 2.06 -13.30 -2.86
C GLN A 91 1.10 -12.23 -2.31
N GLN A 92 0.82 -12.29 -1.02
CA GLN A 92 0.17 -11.20 -0.28
C GLN A 92 1.05 -10.75 0.88
N LEU A 93 1.25 -9.45 1.01
CA LEU A 93 1.96 -8.81 2.13
C LEU A 93 1.04 -7.81 2.83
N SER A 94 1.14 -7.75 4.15
CA SER A 94 0.32 -6.86 4.97
C SER A 94 1.15 -6.07 5.97
N PHE A 95 0.89 -4.78 6.11
CA PHE A 95 1.55 -3.92 7.08
C PHE A 95 0.61 -2.83 7.61
N VAL A 96 0.95 -2.27 8.76
CA VAL A 96 0.16 -1.22 9.42
C VAL A 96 0.90 0.10 9.30
N VAL A 97 0.18 1.13 8.83
CA VAL A 97 0.61 2.52 8.80
C VAL A 97 -0.04 3.25 9.98
N LYS A 98 0.71 4.09 10.69
CA LYS A 98 0.23 4.92 11.80
C LYS A 98 0.92 6.27 11.81
N ASP A 99 0.34 7.23 12.52
CA ASP A 99 0.95 8.52 12.84
C ASP A 99 1.31 9.36 11.59
N LEU A 100 0.50 9.23 10.53
CA LEU A 100 0.60 10.03 9.30
C LEU A 100 -0.76 10.67 9.01
N ALA A 101 -0.76 11.95 8.58
CA ALA A 101 -1.98 12.64 8.17
C ALA A 101 -2.50 12.10 6.83
N HIS A 102 -1.59 12.00 5.86
CA HIS A 102 -1.84 11.42 4.55
C HIS A 102 -0.71 10.46 4.18
N PHE A 103 -1.02 9.42 3.41
CA PHE A 103 0.02 8.58 2.81
C PHE A 103 -0.41 8.05 1.45
N ARG A 104 0.60 7.69 0.64
CA ARG A 104 0.42 6.86 -0.55
C ARG A 104 1.46 5.75 -0.55
N ILE A 105 1.19 4.70 -1.30
CA ILE A 105 2.18 3.67 -1.59
C ILE A 105 2.66 3.79 -3.04
N GLY A 106 3.93 3.52 -3.26
CA GLY A 106 4.51 3.28 -4.57
C GLY A 106 4.79 1.80 -4.74
N VAL A 107 4.49 1.25 -5.90
CA VAL A 107 4.85 -0.11 -6.29
C VAL A 107 5.71 -0.06 -7.55
N VAL A 108 6.82 -0.78 -7.54
CA VAL A 108 7.80 -0.72 -8.65
C VAL A 108 8.55 -2.05 -8.77
N GLN A 109 8.88 -2.45 -10.00
CA GLN A 109 9.74 -3.60 -10.22
C GLN A 109 11.20 -3.28 -9.93
N THR A 110 11.98 -4.26 -9.47
CA THR A 110 13.44 -4.11 -9.30
C THR A 110 14.19 -4.04 -10.63
N GLY A 111 13.59 -4.56 -11.71
CA GLY A 111 14.13 -4.50 -13.05
C GLY A 111 13.04 -4.21 -14.09
N SER A 112 13.33 -4.51 -15.34
CA SER A 112 12.47 -4.15 -16.48
C SER A 112 12.27 -5.26 -17.49
N THR A 113 12.55 -6.50 -17.08
CA THR A 113 12.46 -7.67 -17.96
C THR A 113 11.10 -8.34 -17.90
N ASP A 114 10.39 -8.19 -16.79
CA ASP A 114 9.13 -8.89 -16.52
C ASP A 114 7.93 -7.95 -16.43
N SER A 115 6.72 -8.51 -16.39
CA SER A 115 5.49 -7.80 -16.04
C SER A 115 4.86 -8.44 -14.81
N HIS A 116 4.40 -7.65 -13.85
CA HIS A 116 3.78 -8.19 -12.63
C HIS A 116 2.48 -7.47 -12.35
N ASP A 117 1.44 -8.23 -12.02
CA ASP A 117 0.14 -7.68 -11.72
C ASP A 117 0.04 -7.42 -10.21
N VAL A 118 -0.24 -6.17 -9.83
CA VAL A 118 -0.29 -5.76 -8.44
C VAL A 118 -1.62 -5.10 -8.12
N ARG A 119 -2.18 -5.40 -6.96
CA ARG A 119 -3.30 -4.66 -6.38
C ARG A 119 -3.10 -4.44 -4.90
N ALA A 120 -3.68 -3.38 -4.38
CA ALA A 120 -3.55 -3.06 -2.96
C ALA A 120 -4.84 -2.51 -2.41
N TYR A 121 -5.10 -2.85 -1.15
CA TYR A 121 -6.24 -2.40 -0.38
C TYR A 121 -5.78 -1.73 0.90
N CYS A 122 -6.56 -0.77 1.36
CA CYS A 122 -6.38 -0.06 2.61
C CYS A 122 -7.65 -0.16 3.43
N GLN A 123 -7.51 -0.38 4.73
CA GLN A 123 -8.61 -0.24 5.68
C GLN A 123 -8.16 0.65 6.86
N PRO A 124 -8.62 1.91 6.93
CA PRO A 124 -8.27 2.81 8.01
C PRO A 124 -8.98 2.44 9.31
N TRP A 125 -8.42 2.86 10.44
CA TRP A 125 -8.99 2.62 11.76
C TRP A 125 -8.68 3.76 12.73
N ARG A 126 -9.49 3.88 13.77
CA ARG A 126 -9.29 4.79 14.90
C ARG A 126 -9.62 4.11 16.21
N TYR A 127 -9.16 4.66 17.32
CA TYR A 127 -9.58 4.21 18.64
C TYR A 127 -11.03 4.62 18.89
N ASN A 128 -11.80 3.71 19.49
CA ASN A 128 -13.07 4.06 20.08
C ASN A 128 -12.81 4.90 21.33
N SER A 129 -13.45 6.06 21.41
CA SER A 129 -13.54 6.79 22.68
C SER A 129 -14.31 5.91 23.68
N ALA A 130 -13.69 5.64 24.83
CA ALA A 130 -14.33 4.95 25.95
C ALA A 130 -15.45 5.80 26.57
#